data_AF-A0A259DAP8-F1
#
_entry.id   AF-A0A259DAP8-F1
#
_cell.length_a   1.000
_cell.length_b   1.000
_cell.length_c   1.000
_cell.angle_alpha   90.00
_cell.angle_beta   90.00
_cell.angle_gamma   90.00
#
_symmetry.space_group_name_H-M   'P 1'
#
loop_
_entity.id
_entity.type
_entity.pdbx_description
1 polymer ?
#
loop_
_entity_poly.entity_id
_entity_poly.type
_entity_poly.pdbx_seq_one_letter_code
_entity_poly.pdbx_strand_id
1 'polypeptide(L)'
;MQAVEPVHSLIPDAPHAPVIRVRGETLTELPQDLYIPPDALEIFLDAFEGPLDLLLYLIRRQNLDVLDIPMAALTKQYMAYVEAARATRLELAAEYLLMAAMLIDIKSRMLLPRREQAEDANEVDDPRAELVRRLLEYEQMKLAGQHLYAMPQAGRDFDTVSVFVPAASRQWPSIHAEELAAAWLAILSRAKNRTHHRIGRQELSIR
;
A
#
# COMPACT_ATOMS: atom_id res chain seq x y z
N MET A 1 -35.82 -68.63 -12.17
CA MET A 1 -34.35 -68.72 -12.15
C MET A 1 -33.80 -67.41 -12.68
N GLN A 2 -33.54 -66.45 -11.78
CA GLN A 2 -32.49 -65.42 -11.87
C GLN A 2 -32.64 -64.51 -10.63
N ALA A 3 -31.65 -64.60 -9.74
CA ALA A 3 -31.48 -63.68 -8.63
C ALA A 3 -30.91 -62.37 -9.19
N VAL A 4 -31.50 -61.24 -8.81
CA VAL A 4 -31.02 -59.89 -9.13
C VAL A 4 -30.58 -59.26 -7.81
N GLU A 5 -29.28 -59.04 -7.66
CA GLU A 5 -28.68 -58.33 -6.53
C GLU A 5 -29.07 -56.83 -6.54
N PRO A 6 -29.23 -56.19 -5.36
CA PRO A 6 -29.48 -54.76 -5.30
C PRO A 6 -28.17 -53.95 -5.47
N VAL A 7 -28.17 -53.09 -6.48
CA VAL A 7 -27.11 -52.12 -6.78
C VAL A 7 -27.08 -51.04 -5.68
N HIS A 8 -25.99 -50.99 -4.92
CA HIS A 8 -25.70 -49.90 -3.98
C HIS A 8 -25.10 -48.73 -4.77
N SER A 9 -25.93 -47.76 -5.16
CA SER A 9 -25.46 -46.53 -5.81
C SER A 9 -24.92 -45.55 -4.77
N LEU A 10 -23.60 -45.44 -4.77
CA LEU A 10 -22.76 -44.53 -3.99
C LEU A 10 -23.17 -43.06 -4.20
N ILE A 11 -23.49 -42.39 -3.10
CA ILE A 11 -23.48 -40.92 -3.02
C ILE A 11 -22.00 -40.50 -3.08
N PRO A 12 -21.55 -39.67 -4.05
CA PRO A 12 -20.21 -39.13 -3.98
C PRO A 12 -20.13 -38.09 -2.86
N ASP A 13 -19.18 -38.34 -1.97
CA ASP A 13 -18.85 -37.61 -0.76
C ASP A 13 -18.48 -36.13 -1.04
N ALA A 14 -18.66 -35.30 -0.01
CA ALA A 14 -18.48 -33.85 -0.02
C ALA A 14 -17.07 -33.39 -0.49
N PRO A 15 -16.91 -32.13 -0.98
CA PRO A 15 -15.65 -31.66 -1.54
C PRO A 15 -14.50 -31.73 -0.52
N HIS A 16 -13.48 -32.53 -0.85
CA HIS A 16 -12.26 -32.65 -0.06
C HIS A 16 -11.58 -31.29 0.11
N ALA A 17 -11.30 -30.93 1.37
CA ALA A 17 -10.50 -29.77 1.73
C ALA A 17 -9.17 -29.75 0.93
N PRO A 18 -8.66 -28.57 0.53
CA PRO A 18 -7.44 -28.49 -0.25
C PRO A 18 -6.25 -29.03 0.56
N VAL A 19 -5.73 -30.20 0.16
CA VAL A 19 -4.57 -30.84 0.78
C VAL A 19 -3.30 -30.15 0.25
N ILE A 20 -2.64 -29.37 1.11
CA ILE A 20 -1.33 -28.78 0.80
C ILE A 20 -0.28 -29.88 0.93
N ARG A 21 0.56 -30.06 -0.11
CA ARG A 21 1.69 -30.99 -0.10
C ARG A 21 2.99 -30.21 -0.06
N VAL A 22 3.80 -30.40 0.99
CA VAL A 22 5.14 -29.80 1.12
C VAL A 22 6.16 -30.93 1.29
N ARG A 23 7.18 -31.00 0.42
CA ARG A 23 8.22 -32.05 0.40
C ARG A 23 7.71 -33.50 0.37
N GLY A 24 6.53 -33.72 -0.22
CA GLY A 24 5.93 -35.05 -0.36
C GLY A 24 5.07 -35.50 0.81
N GLU A 25 4.99 -34.72 1.89
CA GLU A 25 4.11 -34.98 3.03
C GLU A 25 2.81 -34.15 2.90
N THR A 26 1.68 -34.77 3.22
CA THR A 26 0.36 -34.14 3.23
C THR A 26 0.15 -33.44 4.56
N LEU A 27 0.07 -32.10 4.55
CA LEU A 27 -0.25 -31.32 5.74
C LEU A 27 -1.76 -31.13 5.81
N THR A 28 -2.40 -31.80 6.77
CA THR A 28 -3.85 -31.74 7.01
C THR A 28 -4.24 -30.66 8.01
N GLU A 29 -3.26 -30.17 8.79
CA GLU A 29 -3.45 -29.12 9.79
C GLU A 29 -2.43 -28.00 9.57
N LEU A 30 -2.87 -26.75 9.77
CA LEU A 30 -1.98 -25.60 9.78
C LEU A 30 -1.04 -25.72 10.99
N PRO A 31 0.30 -25.76 10.80
CA PRO A 31 1.23 -25.83 11.93
C PRO A 31 1.09 -24.58 12.80
N GLN A 32 0.89 -24.77 14.10
CA GLN A 32 0.69 -23.69 15.07
C GLN A 32 1.98 -22.88 15.33
N ASP A 33 3.14 -23.46 15.04
CA ASP A 33 4.45 -22.80 15.13
C ASP A 33 4.99 -22.48 13.73
N LEU A 34 4.44 -21.41 13.14
CA LEU A 34 5.06 -20.77 11.98
C LEU A 34 6.39 -20.15 12.45
N TYR A 35 7.45 -20.97 12.49
CA TYR A 35 8.81 -20.49 12.69
C TYR A 35 9.16 -19.60 11.50
N ILE A 36 9.06 -18.29 11.72
CA ILE A 36 9.55 -17.27 10.79
C ILE A 36 11.03 -17.09 11.14
N PRO A 37 11.98 -17.56 10.31
CA PRO A 37 13.40 -17.36 10.57
C PRO A 37 13.69 -15.86 10.73
N PRO A 38 14.63 -15.45 11.61
CA PRO A 38 14.93 -14.05 11.85
C PRO A 38 15.32 -13.29 10.58
N ASP A 39 15.88 -14.00 9.59
CA ASP A 39 16.25 -13.47 8.28
C ASP A 39 15.03 -13.28 7.36
N ALA A 40 13.89 -13.95 7.60
CA ALA A 40 12.61 -13.63 6.96
C ALA A 40 11.97 -12.35 7.52
N LEU A 41 12.58 -11.78 8.57
CA LEU A 41 12.32 -10.44 9.09
C LEU A 41 13.36 -9.41 8.60
N GLU A 42 14.19 -9.75 7.60
CA GLU A 42 14.82 -8.73 6.74
C GLU A 42 13.71 -8.01 5.96
N ILE A 43 13.16 -7.00 6.60
CA ILE A 43 12.21 -6.08 5.99
C ILE A 43 12.99 -5.30 4.92
N PHE A 44 12.87 -5.76 3.67
CA PHE A 44 13.39 -5.04 2.53
C PHE A 44 12.72 -3.66 2.47
N LEU A 45 13.51 -2.59 2.38
CA LEU A 45 12.96 -1.25 2.12
C LEU A 45 12.13 -1.19 0.83
N ASP A 46 12.32 -2.15 -0.08
CA ASP A 46 11.53 -2.33 -1.30
C ASP A 46 10.04 -2.62 -1.03
N ALA A 47 9.69 -3.03 0.20
CA ALA A 47 8.30 -3.28 0.60
C ALA A 47 7.56 -2.01 1.05
N PHE A 48 8.26 -0.89 1.21
CA PHE A 48 7.66 0.37 1.66
C PHE A 48 7.57 1.38 0.51
N GLU A 49 6.44 2.08 0.45
CA GLU A 49 6.20 3.17 -0.50
C GLU A 49 6.77 4.50 0.02
N GLY A 50 7.99 4.47 0.58
CA GLY A 50 8.72 5.64 1.06
C GLY A 50 8.87 5.77 2.58
N PRO A 51 9.52 6.85 3.06
CA PRO A 51 9.92 6.99 4.46
C PRO A 51 8.73 7.21 5.42
N LEU A 52 7.66 7.85 4.96
CA LEU A 52 6.45 8.04 5.79
C LEU A 52 5.75 6.71 6.08
N ASP A 53 5.76 5.79 5.11
CA ASP A 53 5.15 4.47 5.29
C ASP A 53 5.93 3.63 6.30
N LEU A 54 7.27 3.66 6.21
CA LEU A 54 8.14 3.05 7.20
C LEU A 54 7.88 3.63 8.60
N LEU A 55 7.71 4.95 8.73
CA LEU A 55 7.41 5.57 10.02
C LEU A 55 6.06 5.12 10.58
N LEU A 56 5.00 5.10 9.76
CA LEU A 56 3.70 4.58 10.17
C LEU A 56 3.78 3.12 10.62
N TYR A 57 4.53 2.29 9.89
CA TYR A 57 4.79 0.91 10.29
C TYR A 57 5.46 0.82 11.66
N LEU A 58 6.51 1.61 11.90
CA LEU A 58 7.23 1.61 13.18
C LEU A 58 6.37 2.09 14.35
N ILE A 59 5.51 3.09 14.13
CA ILE A 59 4.56 3.62 15.13
C ILE A 59 3.53 2.54 15.49
N ARG A 60 2.90 1.92 14.47
CA ARG A 60 1.90 0.86 14.68
C ARG A 60 2.48 -0.38 15.36
N ARG A 61 3.68 -0.82 14.96
CA ARG A 61 4.33 -1.99 15.55
C ARG A 61 4.59 -1.83 17.05
N GLN A 62 4.82 -0.60 17.50
CA GLN A 62 5.07 -0.28 18.91
C GLN A 62 3.80 0.13 19.67
N ASN A 63 2.64 0.10 19.01
CA ASN A 63 1.37 0.57 19.56
C ASN A 63 1.47 2.02 20.10
N LEU A 64 2.20 2.88 19.38
CA LEU A 64 2.37 4.28 19.72
C LEU A 64 1.23 5.12 19.13
N ASP A 65 0.84 6.16 19.84
CA ASP A 65 -0.08 7.18 19.32
C ASP A 65 0.66 8.06 18.30
N VAL A 66 0.04 8.31 17.14
CA VAL A 66 0.56 9.21 16.11
C VAL A 66 0.55 10.67 16.60
N LEU A 67 -0.32 11.01 17.56
CA LEU A 67 -0.40 12.36 18.14
C LEU A 67 0.67 12.59 19.23
N ASP A 68 1.14 11.54 19.90
CA ASP A 68 2.21 11.65 20.90
C ASP A 68 3.35 10.66 20.62
N ILE A 69 4.19 11.04 19.66
CA ILE A 69 5.28 10.20 19.18
C ILE A 69 6.51 10.38 20.08
N PRO A 70 7.05 9.31 20.70
CA PRO A 70 8.34 9.34 21.40
C PRO A 70 9.49 9.43 20.39
N MET A 71 9.84 10.65 19.98
CA MET A 71 10.83 10.91 18.92
C MET A 71 12.18 10.25 19.16
N ALA A 72 12.66 10.22 20.40
CA ALA A 72 13.94 9.61 20.70
C ALA A 72 13.99 8.11 20.34
N ALA A 73 12.91 7.38 20.64
CA ALA A 73 12.78 5.95 20.34
C ALA A 73 12.52 5.72 18.85
N LEU A 74 11.62 6.50 18.25
CA LEU A 74 11.28 6.39 16.82
C LEU A 74 12.50 6.66 15.95
N THR A 75 13.22 7.77 16.16
CA THR A 75 14.42 8.11 15.40
C THR A 75 15.49 7.03 15.52
N LYS A 76 15.69 6.45 16.71
CA LYS A 76 16.66 5.36 16.91
C LYS A 76 16.32 4.13 16.06
N GLN A 77 15.04 3.75 16.03
CA GLN A 77 14.61 2.59 15.24
C GLN A 77 14.67 2.87 13.75
N TYR A 78 14.20 4.04 13.32
CA TYR A 78 14.29 4.45 11.92
C TYR A 78 15.72 4.39 11.41
N MET A 79 16.68 4.93 12.17
CA MET A 79 18.10 4.86 11.81
C MET A 79 18.61 3.42 11.73
N ALA A 80 18.21 2.54 12.66
CA ALA A 80 18.61 1.13 12.60
C ALA A 80 18.13 0.44 11.32
N TYR A 81 16.91 0.73 10.87
CA TYR A 81 16.35 0.22 9.62
C TYR A 81 17.09 0.75 8.39
N VAL A 82 17.34 2.07 8.34
CA VAL A 82 18.05 2.70 7.23
C VAL A 82 19.50 2.18 7.12
N GLU A 83 20.19 2.00 8.25
CA GLU A 83 21.55 1.46 8.29
C GLU A 83 21.60 -0.01 7.84
N ALA A 84 20.66 -0.84 8.29
CA ALA A 84 20.56 -2.24 7.89
C ALA A 84 20.36 -2.37 6.37
N ALA A 85 19.51 -1.53 5.79
CA ALA A 85 19.23 -1.55 4.36
C ALA A 85 20.36 -0.94 3.51
N ARG A 86 21.12 0.04 4.06
CA ARG A 86 22.30 0.62 3.39
C ARG A 86 23.39 -0.42 3.13
N ALA A 87 23.48 -1.47 3.96
CA ALA A 87 24.42 -2.56 3.78
C ALA A 87 24.11 -3.41 2.54
N THR A 88 22.84 -3.44 2.09
CA THR A 88 22.35 -4.35 1.05
C THR A 88 22.05 -3.67 -0.28
N ARG A 89 21.56 -2.41 -0.29
CA ARG A 89 21.18 -1.67 -1.53
C ARG A 89 21.17 -0.14 -1.29
N LEU A 90 22.13 0.59 -1.90
CA LEU A 90 22.34 2.04 -1.71
C LEU A 90 21.53 2.95 -2.67
N GLU A 91 20.99 2.42 -3.77
CA GLU A 91 20.48 3.22 -4.89
C GLU A 91 19.10 3.87 -4.63
N LEU A 92 18.40 3.54 -3.53
CA LEU A 92 17.02 3.99 -3.24
C LEU A 92 16.88 4.93 -2.02
N ALA A 93 17.98 5.39 -1.41
CA ALA A 93 17.95 5.91 -0.02
C ALA A 93 17.85 7.43 0.15
N ALA A 94 17.82 8.26 -0.90
CA ALA A 94 17.91 9.71 -0.75
C ALA A 94 16.77 10.31 0.11
N GLU A 95 15.53 9.89 -0.14
CA GLU A 95 14.36 10.33 0.64
C GLU A 95 14.42 9.83 2.09
N TYR A 96 14.95 8.62 2.29
CA TYR A 96 15.12 8.04 3.63
C TYR A 96 16.17 8.77 4.46
N LEU A 97 17.26 9.20 3.83
CA LEU A 97 18.31 10.00 4.48
C LEU A 97 17.83 11.42 4.79
N LEU A 98 17.05 12.02 3.90
CA LEU A 98 16.41 13.32 4.17
C LEU A 98 15.51 13.22 5.41
N MET A 99 14.69 12.16 5.49
CA MET A 99 13.84 11.93 6.66
C MET A 99 14.66 11.67 7.92
N ALA A 100 15.75 10.91 7.85
CA ALA A 100 16.67 10.73 8.97
C ALA A 100 17.18 12.06 9.53
N ALA A 101 17.64 12.95 8.63
CA ALA A 101 18.11 14.28 9.02
C ALA A 101 16.99 15.11 9.69
N MET A 102 15.77 15.07 9.14
CA MET A 102 14.60 15.74 9.72
C MET A 102 14.28 15.21 11.12
N LEU A 103 14.26 13.89 11.31
CA LEU A 103 14.00 13.26 12.62
C LEU A 103 15.08 13.60 13.66
N ILE A 104 16.34 13.74 13.24
CA ILE A 104 17.45 14.15 14.11
C ILE A 104 17.30 15.62 14.51
N ASP A 105 16.94 16.52 13.58
CA ASP A 105 16.67 17.92 13.88
C ASP A 105 15.53 18.07 14.90
N ILE A 106 14.40 17.41 14.65
CA ILE A 106 13.25 17.42 15.57
C ILE A 106 13.67 16.91 16.95
N LYS A 107 14.36 15.75 17.02
CA LYS A 107 14.86 15.20 18.29
C LYS A 107 15.79 16.17 19.01
N SER A 108 16.70 16.82 18.29
CA SER A 108 17.64 17.80 18.86
C SER A 108 16.90 18.99 19.48
N ARG A 109 15.97 19.60 18.73
CA ARG A 109 15.16 20.74 19.20
C ARG A 109 14.30 20.41 20.42
N MET A 110 13.79 19.18 20.50
CA MET A 110 13.01 18.71 21.65
C MET A 110 13.86 18.47 22.91
N LEU A 111 15.11 18.06 22.76
CA LEU A 111 15.98 17.73 23.89
C LEU A 111 16.81 18.92 24.39
N LEU A 112 16.98 19.97 23.58
CA LEU A 112 17.79 21.13 23.93
C LEU A 112 17.03 22.10 24.85
N PRO A 113 17.70 22.69 25.87
CA PRO A 113 17.09 23.72 26.71
C PRO A 113 16.70 24.94 25.86
N ARG A 114 15.46 25.43 26.01
CA ARG A 114 15.03 26.67 25.38
C ARG A 114 15.71 27.84 26.09
N ARG A 115 16.32 28.75 25.31
CA ARG A 115 16.89 29.99 25.88
C ARG A 115 15.74 30.85 26.37
N GLU A 116 15.77 31.26 27.64
CA GLU A 116 14.74 32.08 28.31
C GLU A 116 14.60 33.52 27.75
N GLN A 117 15.21 33.84 26.60
CA GLN A 117 15.22 35.17 26.02
C GLN A 117 14.38 35.21 24.74
N ALA A 118 13.06 35.20 24.92
CA ALA A 118 12.10 35.82 24.02
C ALA A 118 10.78 35.97 24.77
N GLU A 119 10.53 37.16 25.31
CA GLU A 119 9.25 37.59 25.85
C GLU A 119 8.17 37.79 24.75
N ASP A 120 8.43 37.35 23.51
CA ASP A 120 7.40 37.24 22.47
C ASP A 120 6.74 35.86 22.55
N ALA A 121 5.73 35.78 23.40
CA ALA A 121 4.83 34.65 23.56
C ALA A 121 3.92 34.47 22.32
N ASN A 122 4.50 34.18 21.16
CA ASN A 122 3.79 33.46 20.12
C ASN A 122 4.21 31.99 20.22
N GLU A 123 3.24 31.17 20.63
CA GLU A 123 3.22 29.70 20.62
C GLU A 123 4.43 29.07 19.92
N VAL A 124 5.37 28.54 20.70
CA VAL A 124 6.39 27.67 20.13
C VAL A 124 5.70 26.40 19.70
N ASP A 125 5.33 26.36 18.42
CA ASP A 125 4.70 25.23 17.74
C ASP A 125 5.49 23.94 18.05
N ASP A 126 4.80 22.82 18.29
CA ASP A 126 5.48 21.55 18.56
C ASP A 126 6.40 21.24 17.36
N PRO A 127 7.72 21.07 17.55
CA PRO A 127 8.62 20.78 16.43
C PRO A 127 8.25 19.50 15.67
N ARG A 128 7.41 18.63 16.25
CA ARG A 128 6.86 17.43 15.60
C ARG A 128 5.61 17.71 14.74
N ALA A 129 4.95 18.85 14.90
CA ALA A 129 3.61 19.10 14.34
C ALA A 129 3.56 18.89 12.81
N GLU A 130 4.56 19.38 12.09
CA GLU A 130 4.65 19.19 10.63
C GLU A 130 4.77 17.71 10.25
N LEU A 131 5.57 16.94 10.99
CA LEU A 131 5.74 15.51 10.76
C LEU A 131 4.44 14.76 11.02
N VAL A 132 3.77 15.04 12.14
CA VAL A 132 2.48 14.43 12.50
C VAL A 132 1.44 14.71 11.41
N ARG A 133 1.34 15.96 10.95
CA ARG A 133 0.44 16.34 9.86
C ARG A 133 0.70 15.50 8.61
N ARG A 134 1.96 15.40 8.17
CA ARG A 134 2.33 14.60 6.98
C ARG A 134 2.01 13.12 7.14
N LEU A 135 2.20 12.56 8.34
CA LEU A 135 1.88 11.16 8.62
C LEU A 135 0.38 10.90 8.52
N LEU A 136 -0.46 11.79 9.09
CA LEU A 136 -1.91 11.69 9.02
C LEU A 136 -2.43 11.86 7.59
N GLU A 137 -1.91 12.84 6.84
CA GLU A 137 -2.25 13.05 5.43
C GLU A 137 -1.91 11.81 4.58
N TYR A 138 -0.71 11.25 4.77
CA TYR A 138 -0.29 10.05 4.07
C TYR A 138 -1.14 8.83 4.45
N GLU A 139 -1.45 8.64 5.74
CA GLU A 139 -2.34 7.57 6.20
C GLU A 139 -3.73 7.67 5.57
N GLN A 140 -4.31 8.87 5.54
CA GLN A 140 -5.60 9.11 4.88
C GLN A 140 -5.54 8.76 3.39
N MET A 141 -4.47 9.18 2.70
CA MET A 141 -4.31 8.90 1.27
C MET A 141 -4.13 7.40 1.02
N LYS A 142 -3.38 6.71 1.88
CA LYS A 142 -3.18 5.26 1.83
C LYS A 142 -4.51 4.51 1.99
N LEU A 143 -5.33 4.91 2.95
CA LEU A 143 -6.68 4.35 3.15
C LEU A 143 -7.59 4.61 1.95
N ALA A 144 -7.57 5.83 1.40
CA ALA A 144 -8.33 6.15 0.20
C ALA A 144 -7.90 5.29 -1.00
N GLY A 145 -6.59 5.08 -1.18
CA GLY A 145 -6.05 4.18 -2.20
C GLY A 145 -6.51 2.74 -2.03
N GLN A 146 -6.52 2.22 -0.79
CA GLN A 146 -7.05 0.90 -0.48
C GLN A 146 -8.54 0.78 -0.79
N HIS A 147 -9.33 1.81 -0.44
CA HIS A 147 -10.75 1.85 -0.74
C HIS A 147 -11.01 1.83 -2.24
N LEU A 148 -10.26 2.62 -3.02
CA LEU A 148 -10.34 2.62 -4.48
C LEU A 148 -9.95 1.26 -5.07
N TYR A 149 -8.91 0.63 -4.54
CA TYR A 149 -8.45 -0.68 -5.00
C TYR A 149 -9.49 -1.79 -4.76
N ALA A 150 -10.24 -1.67 -3.65
CA ALA A 150 -11.32 -2.59 -3.29
C ALA A 150 -12.60 -2.40 -4.14
N MET A 151 -12.73 -1.30 -4.89
CA MET A 151 -13.90 -1.09 -5.75
C MET A 151 -13.93 -2.12 -6.89
N PRO A 152 -15.12 -2.61 -7.28
CA PRO A 152 -15.27 -3.48 -8.43
C PRO A 152 -14.74 -2.81 -9.70
N GLN A 153 -13.87 -3.51 -10.43
CA GLN A 153 -13.28 -3.02 -11.66
C GLN A 153 -13.90 -3.74 -12.87
N ALA A 154 -14.43 -2.94 -13.81
CA ALA A 154 -14.91 -3.46 -15.08
C ALA A 154 -13.77 -4.16 -15.85
N GLY A 155 -14.02 -5.36 -16.37
CA GLY A 155 -13.03 -6.21 -17.03
C GLY A 155 -12.12 -7.00 -16.09
N ARG A 156 -12.19 -6.79 -14.76
CA ARG A 156 -11.55 -7.65 -13.74
C ARG A 156 -12.59 -8.43 -12.95
N ASP A 157 -13.57 -7.70 -12.39
CA ASP A 157 -14.57 -8.24 -11.46
C ASP A 157 -15.96 -8.39 -12.11
N PHE A 158 -16.26 -7.58 -13.12
CA PHE A 158 -17.51 -7.68 -13.89
C PHE A 158 -17.32 -7.20 -15.34
N ASP A 159 -18.12 -7.75 -16.26
CA ASP A 159 -18.12 -7.34 -17.66
C ASP A 159 -19.17 -6.27 -17.94
N THR A 160 -18.86 -5.35 -18.85
CA THR A 160 -19.82 -4.36 -19.34
C THR A 160 -20.55 -4.89 -20.56
N VAL A 161 -21.87 -5.05 -20.45
CA VAL A 161 -22.71 -5.48 -21.58
C VAL A 161 -23.20 -4.24 -22.32
N SER A 162 -22.90 -4.14 -23.61
CA SER A 162 -23.55 -3.17 -24.49
C SER A 162 -24.77 -3.81 -25.15
N VAL A 163 -25.94 -3.22 -24.92
CA VAL A 163 -27.17 -3.62 -25.61
C VAL A 163 -27.36 -2.70 -26.79
N PHE A 164 -27.58 -3.28 -27.98
CA PHE A 164 -27.98 -2.51 -29.13
C PHE A 164 -29.36 -1.90 -28.87
N VAL A 165 -29.40 -0.58 -28.70
CA VAL A 165 -30.67 0.17 -28.67
C VAL A 165 -31.03 0.46 -30.13
N PRO A 166 -32.12 -0.13 -30.68
CA PRO A 166 -32.58 0.22 -32.01
C PRO A 166 -32.85 1.72 -32.02
N ALA A 167 -32.42 2.40 -33.09
CA ALA A 167 -32.34 3.85 -33.16
C ALA A 167 -33.67 4.51 -32.74
N ALA A 168 -33.77 4.93 -31.47
CA ALA A 168 -34.64 6.03 -31.10
C ALA A 168 -34.17 7.22 -31.94
N SER A 169 -35.11 7.96 -32.54
CA SER A 169 -34.86 9.11 -33.42
C SER A 169 -33.59 9.85 -32.99
N ARG A 170 -32.56 9.81 -33.83
CA ARG A 170 -31.23 10.33 -33.54
C ARG A 170 -31.33 11.85 -33.40
N GLN A 171 -31.57 12.32 -32.19
CA GLN A 171 -31.44 13.73 -31.86
C GLN A 171 -29.94 14.03 -31.84
N TRP A 172 -29.48 14.78 -32.85
CA TRP A 172 -28.14 15.31 -32.82
C TRP A 172 -28.04 16.24 -31.60
N PRO A 173 -27.06 16.05 -30.71
CA PRO A 173 -26.81 17.02 -29.66
C PRO A 173 -26.50 18.37 -30.32
N SER A 174 -27.03 19.46 -29.77
CA SER A 174 -26.67 20.81 -30.18
C SER A 174 -25.25 21.10 -29.70
N ILE A 175 -24.26 20.85 -30.56
CA ILE A 175 -22.84 21.08 -30.24
C ILE A 175 -22.47 22.49 -30.68
N HIS A 176 -21.86 23.27 -29.77
CA HIS A 176 -21.29 24.58 -30.07
C HIS A 176 -19.81 24.43 -30.45
N ALA A 177 -19.28 25.36 -31.25
CA ALA A 177 -17.86 25.33 -31.66
C ALA A 177 -16.89 25.35 -30.46
N GLU A 178 -17.30 25.98 -29.36
CA GLU A 178 -16.54 26.05 -28.11
C GLU A 178 -16.40 24.66 -27.44
N GLU A 179 -17.44 23.82 -27.50
CA GLU A 179 -17.40 22.45 -26.97
C GLU A 179 -16.43 21.57 -27.77
N LEU A 180 -16.38 21.74 -29.09
CA LEU A 180 -15.42 21.03 -29.94
C LEU A 180 -13.98 21.48 -29.67
N ALA A 181 -13.76 22.78 -29.50
CA ALA A 181 -12.46 23.33 -29.14
C ALA A 181 -12.00 22.84 -27.76
N ALA A 182 -12.90 22.81 -26.77
CA ALA A 182 -12.62 22.29 -25.44
C ALA A 182 -12.28 20.79 -25.47
N ALA A 183 -13.04 19.98 -26.22
CA ALA A 183 -12.76 18.56 -26.39
C ALA A 183 -11.40 18.32 -27.07
N TRP A 184 -11.05 19.11 -28.09
CA TRP A 184 -9.76 19.03 -28.77
C TRP A 184 -8.60 19.40 -27.83
N LEU A 185 -8.74 20.46 -27.04
CA LEU A 185 -7.76 20.86 -26.04
C LEU A 185 -7.59 19.80 -24.94
N ALA A 186 -8.67 19.15 -24.50
CA ALA A 186 -8.63 18.05 -23.55
C ALA A 186 -7.89 16.81 -24.12
N ILE A 187 -8.03 16.52 -25.42
CA ILE A 187 -7.27 15.46 -26.09
C ILE A 187 -5.78 15.82 -26.15
N LEU A 188 -5.45 17.06 -26.53
CA LEU A 188 -4.06 17.52 -26.60
C LEU A 188 -3.39 17.53 -25.22
N SER A 189 -4.09 17.95 -24.17
CA SER A 189 -3.57 17.91 -22.79
C SER A 189 -3.36 16.48 -22.30
N ARG A 190 -4.28 15.57 -22.61
CA ARG A 190 -4.15 14.14 -22.29
C ARG A 190 -3.00 13.49 -23.05
N ALA A 191 -2.77 13.87 -24.31
CA ALA A 191 -1.65 13.38 -25.11
C ALA A 191 -0.30 13.84 -24.54
N LYS A 192 -0.20 15.08 -24.05
CA LYS A 192 0.99 15.60 -23.38
C LYS A 192 1.30 14.89 -22.05
N ASN A 193 0.26 14.43 -21.35
CA ASN A 193 0.38 13.76 -20.05
C ASN A 193 0.48 12.22 -20.13
N ARG A 194 0.68 11.62 -21.30
CA ARG A 194 1.03 10.19 -21.39
C ARG A 194 2.51 9.99 -21.07
N THR A 195 2.88 10.14 -19.81
CA THR A 195 4.07 9.47 -19.29
C THR A 195 3.78 7.97 -19.32
N HIS A 196 4.61 7.21 -20.04
CA HIS A 196 4.49 5.76 -20.10
C HIS A 196 4.75 5.18 -18.72
N HIS A 197 3.70 4.85 -17.97
CA HIS A 197 3.85 3.90 -16.88
C HIS A 197 4.02 2.51 -17.53
N ARG A 198 5.28 2.11 -17.74
CA ARG A 198 5.61 0.73 -18.10
C ARG A 198 5.26 -0.14 -16.91
N ILE A 199 4.06 -0.70 -16.91
CA ILE A 199 3.71 -1.82 -16.04
C ILE A 199 4.53 -3.01 -16.55
N GLY A 200 5.71 -3.22 -15.97
CA GLY A 200 6.46 -4.45 -16.15
C GLY A 200 5.64 -5.58 -15.54
N ARG A 201 5.34 -6.62 -16.32
CA ARG A 201 4.83 -7.87 -15.74
C ARG A 201 5.91 -8.37 -14.79
N GLN A 202 5.61 -8.47 -13.49
CA GLN A 202 6.42 -9.25 -12.58
C GLN A 202 6.43 -10.69 -13.08
N GLU A 203 7.59 -11.17 -13.52
CA GLU A 203 7.77 -12.59 -13.78
C GLU A 203 7.67 -13.31 -12.43
N LEU A 204 6.65 -14.16 -12.32
CA LEU A 204 6.43 -15.02 -11.18
C LEU A 204 7.68 -15.91 -11.05
N SER A 205 8.59 -15.59 -10.13
CA SER A 205 9.77 -16.41 -9.86
C SER A 205 9.33 -17.67 -9.12
N ILE A 206 9.00 -18.72 -9.87
CA ILE A 206 8.84 -20.07 -9.33
C ILE A 206 10.25 -20.64 -9.13
N ARG A 207 10.68 -20.74 -7.87
CA ARG A 207 11.80 -21.59 -7.44
C ARG A 207 11.37 -22.41 -6.25
#